data_AF-A0A821K7J1-F1
#
_entry.id   AF-A0A821K7J1-F1
#
_cell.length_a   1.000
_cell.length_b   1.000
_cell.length_c   1.000
_cell.angle_alpha   90.00
_cell.angle_beta   90.00
_cell.angle_gamma   90.00
#
_symmetry.space_group_name_H-M   'P 1'
#
loop_
_entity.id
_entity.type
_entity.pdbx_description
1 polymer ?
#
loop_
_entity_poly.entity_id
_entity_poly.type
_entity_poly.pdbx_seq_one_letter_code
_entity_poly.pdbx_strand_id
1 'polypeptide(L)'
;MASNQQTYDEQVRVLQERFPHASTNHLIRLLQKHAGDIDQPANASHAGEWRLLDISLYQLRARLVQRDFHSNKWDSLEERFGTTVTSLQQEIPSAQSLKRIRLLRLMERFSGDVEAVRKFLQKVEERDHEVNADWRTSLHERREELKSKYATQLAELTQAGINVDCRCTLWQLEKNQGDVNKVIEKMSHRREKLAELDTKYASQIAQLAADGIEIKNKRCLAHLLEKADGQVDVVKQLIIKWKDGKGKNREYRHRHRNISPSDTTTQETHGVASCWRNRRELSSDDIENLKQLRSAGVHGHPMKILAMYHECNKFH
;
A
#
# COMPACT_ATOMS: atom_id res chain seq x y z
N MET A 1 35.02 -27.97 -6.31
CA MET A 1 34.09 -27.02 -5.64
C MET A 1 34.78 -25.78 -5.04
N ALA A 2 36.08 -25.81 -4.70
CA ALA A 2 36.80 -24.63 -4.20
C ALA A 2 36.94 -23.46 -5.22
N SER A 3 36.90 -23.75 -6.53
CA SER A 3 37.09 -22.75 -7.59
C SER A 3 35.97 -21.71 -7.71
N ASN A 4 34.72 -22.05 -7.32
CA ASN A 4 33.60 -21.12 -7.49
C ASN A 4 33.53 -20.08 -6.37
N GLN A 5 34.04 -20.40 -5.18
CA GLN A 5 34.05 -19.49 -4.04
C GLN A 5 35.07 -18.36 -4.26
N GLN A 6 36.26 -18.69 -4.78
CA GLN A 6 37.29 -17.69 -5.10
C GLN A 6 36.81 -16.68 -6.15
N THR A 7 36.08 -17.12 -7.18
CA THR A 7 35.51 -16.22 -8.19
C THR A 7 34.45 -15.29 -7.59
N TYR A 8 33.65 -15.78 -6.65
CA TYR A 8 32.61 -15.00 -5.99
C TYR A 8 33.20 -13.93 -5.06
N ASP A 9 34.21 -14.29 -4.26
CA ASP A 9 34.86 -13.36 -3.34
C ASP A 9 35.61 -12.26 -4.10
N GLU A 10 36.23 -12.58 -5.25
CA GLU A 10 36.87 -11.59 -6.11
C GLU A 10 35.83 -10.65 -6.77
N GLN A 11 34.67 -11.18 -7.19
CA GLN A 11 33.57 -10.34 -7.70
C GLN A 11 33.02 -9.39 -6.62
N VAL A 12 32.85 -9.87 -5.39
CA VAL A 12 32.45 -9.02 -4.25
C VAL A 12 33.51 -7.95 -4.00
N ARG A 13 34.79 -8.31 -4.02
CA ARG A 13 35.90 -7.36 -3.83
C ARG A 13 35.94 -6.28 -4.91
N VAL A 14 35.85 -6.65 -6.19
CA VAL A 14 35.80 -5.68 -7.31
C VAL A 14 34.59 -4.75 -7.18
N LEU A 15 33.43 -5.28 -6.76
CA LEU A 15 32.26 -4.45 -6.48
C LEU A 15 32.46 -3.54 -5.26
N GLN A 16 33.16 -4.00 -4.22
CA GLN A 16 33.45 -3.21 -3.02
C GLN A 16 34.44 -2.06 -3.33
N GLU A 17 35.47 -2.32 -4.14
CA GLU A 17 36.40 -1.29 -4.63
C GLU A 17 35.66 -0.23 -5.48
N ARG A 18 34.67 -0.66 -6.27
CA ARG A 18 33.89 0.22 -7.14
C ARG A 18 32.76 0.96 -6.40
N PHE A 19 32.31 0.44 -5.27
CA PHE A 19 31.21 0.97 -4.45
C PHE A 19 31.56 0.94 -2.96
N PRO A 20 32.47 1.81 -2.48
CA PRO A 20 33.02 1.73 -1.12
C PRO A 20 31.99 1.95 -0.01
N HIS A 21 30.84 2.57 -0.33
CA HIS A 21 29.75 2.81 0.62
C HIS A 21 28.69 1.71 0.66
N ALA A 22 28.75 0.73 -0.24
CA ALA A 22 27.80 -0.38 -0.25
C ALA A 22 28.19 -1.42 0.81
N SER A 23 27.24 -1.87 1.63
CA SER A 23 27.53 -2.95 2.57
C SER A 23 27.78 -4.26 1.82
N THR A 24 28.75 -5.05 2.27
CA THR A 24 29.12 -6.34 1.66
C THR A 24 27.92 -7.28 1.55
N ASN A 25 27.05 -7.31 2.57
CA ASN A 25 25.80 -8.08 2.54
C ASN A 25 24.82 -7.64 1.44
N HIS A 26 24.81 -6.35 1.08
CA HIS A 26 24.00 -5.85 -0.03
C HIS A 26 24.54 -6.30 -1.38
N LEU A 27 25.88 -6.24 -1.55
CA LEU A 27 26.58 -6.70 -2.76
C LEU A 27 26.41 -8.21 -2.97
N ILE A 28 26.53 -9.00 -1.91
CA ILE A 28 26.30 -10.46 -1.94
C ILE A 28 24.86 -10.78 -2.36
N ARG A 29 23.85 -10.13 -1.76
CA ARG A 29 22.44 -10.36 -2.15
C ARG A 29 22.16 -9.96 -3.61
N LEU A 30 22.89 -8.98 -4.13
CA LEU A 30 22.77 -8.55 -5.52
C LEU A 30 23.39 -9.56 -6.49
N LEU A 31 24.59 -10.06 -6.18
CA LEU A 31 25.22 -11.11 -6.97
C LEU A 31 24.38 -12.39 -6.98
N GLN A 32 23.87 -12.82 -5.81
CA GLN A 32 22.96 -13.97 -5.71
C GLN A 32 21.68 -13.80 -6.53
N LYS A 33 21.13 -12.58 -6.57
CA LYS A 33 19.92 -12.29 -7.33
C LYS A 33 20.12 -12.38 -8.85
N HIS A 34 21.33 -12.09 -9.33
CA HIS A 34 21.65 -12.13 -10.76
C HIS A 34 22.27 -13.46 -11.20
N ALA A 35 22.90 -14.20 -10.29
CA ALA A 35 23.40 -15.55 -10.53
C ALA A 35 22.27 -16.57 -10.74
N GLY A 36 21.08 -16.34 -10.15
CA GLY A 36 19.92 -17.23 -10.30
C GLY A 36 19.20 -17.18 -11.66
N ASP A 37 19.59 -16.27 -12.57
CA ASP A 37 19.02 -16.17 -13.93
C ASP A 37 19.89 -16.90 -14.98
N ILE A 38 20.95 -17.62 -14.58
CA ILE A 38 21.90 -18.27 -15.49
C ILE A 38 21.87 -19.79 -15.27
N ASP A 39 20.81 -20.45 -15.73
CA ASP A 39 20.80 -21.91 -15.92
C ASP A 39 20.65 -22.24 -17.42
N GLN A 40 21.70 -22.86 -18.00
CA GLN A 40 21.89 -23.46 -19.35
C GLN A 40 22.50 -22.62 -20.50
N PRO A 41 23.15 -23.24 -21.51
CA PRO A 41 24.14 -24.34 -21.48
C PRO A 41 25.49 -23.92 -22.10
N ALA A 42 26.51 -24.76 -21.89
CA ALA A 42 27.96 -24.53 -22.04
C ALA A 42 28.54 -24.23 -23.44
N ASN A 43 27.79 -23.67 -24.40
CA ASN A 43 28.31 -23.43 -25.77
C ASN A 43 27.98 -22.03 -26.36
N ALA A 44 27.63 -21.04 -25.54
CA ALA A 44 27.51 -19.65 -26.01
C ALA A 44 28.88 -18.98 -25.97
N SER A 45 29.27 -18.31 -27.06
CA SER A 45 30.54 -17.59 -27.17
C SER A 45 30.69 -16.58 -26.04
N HIS A 46 31.77 -16.69 -25.26
CA HIS A 46 32.06 -15.85 -24.08
C HIS A 46 31.83 -14.34 -24.31
N ALA A 47 31.98 -13.82 -25.53
CA ALA A 47 31.80 -12.41 -25.83
C ALA A 47 30.35 -11.89 -25.67
N GLY A 48 29.33 -12.75 -25.75
CA GLY A 48 27.92 -12.37 -25.58
C GLY A 48 27.50 -12.19 -24.12
N GLU A 49 28.04 -13.03 -23.23
CA GLU A 49 27.70 -13.03 -21.79
C GLU A 49 28.20 -11.78 -21.06
N TRP A 50 29.41 -11.31 -21.39
CA TRP A 50 29.97 -10.09 -20.79
C TRP A 50 29.14 -8.83 -21.11
N ARG A 51 28.51 -8.75 -22.29
CA ARG A 51 27.68 -7.60 -22.67
C ARG A 51 26.36 -7.54 -21.89
N LEU A 52 25.76 -8.69 -21.56
CA LEU A 52 24.54 -8.73 -20.74
C LEU A 52 24.85 -8.37 -19.27
N LEU A 53 25.99 -8.83 -18.75
CA LEU A 53 26.48 -8.43 -17.44
C LEU A 53 26.74 -6.91 -17.38
N ASP A 54 27.37 -6.32 -18.38
CA ASP A 54 27.62 -4.87 -18.43
C ASP A 54 26.33 -4.02 -18.47
N ILE A 55 25.31 -4.45 -19.22
CA ILE A 55 24.01 -3.75 -19.26
C ILE A 55 23.31 -3.84 -17.90
N SER A 56 23.35 -5.01 -17.25
CA SER A 56 22.76 -5.18 -15.92
C SER A 56 23.48 -4.37 -14.84
N LEU A 57 24.82 -4.31 -14.89
CA LEU A 57 25.66 -3.50 -13.99
C LEU A 57 25.43 -2.00 -14.21
N TYR A 58 25.26 -1.54 -15.45
CA TYR A 58 24.97 -0.13 -15.74
C TYR A 58 23.59 0.28 -15.20
N GLN A 59 22.56 -0.54 -15.43
CA GLN A 59 21.22 -0.30 -14.88
C GLN A 59 21.21 -0.34 -13.34
N LEU A 60 22.00 -1.23 -12.74
CA LEU A 60 22.17 -1.32 -11.30
C LEU A 60 22.85 -0.06 -10.75
N ARG A 61 23.95 0.38 -11.38
CA ARG A 61 24.66 1.63 -11.01
C ARG A 61 23.74 2.83 -11.10
N ALA A 62 22.96 2.97 -12.18
CA ALA A 62 22.00 4.05 -12.33
C ALA A 62 20.96 4.06 -11.20
N ARG A 63 20.45 2.89 -10.79
CA ARG A 63 19.50 2.76 -9.69
C ARG A 63 20.12 3.04 -8.32
N LEU A 64 21.36 2.61 -8.07
CA LEU A 64 22.09 2.90 -6.83
C LEU A 64 22.37 4.40 -6.72
N VAL A 65 22.87 5.02 -7.78
CA VAL A 65 23.10 6.48 -7.83
C VAL A 65 21.79 7.25 -7.62
N GLN A 66 20.69 6.85 -8.25
CA GLN A 66 19.38 7.47 -8.01
C GLN A 66 18.93 7.31 -6.55
N ARG A 67 19.14 6.14 -5.95
CA ARG A 67 18.76 5.88 -4.56
C ARG A 67 19.58 6.73 -3.59
N ASP A 68 20.89 6.77 -3.77
CA ASP A 68 21.80 7.50 -2.89
C ASP A 68 21.60 9.01 -3.06
N PHE A 69 21.34 9.49 -4.28
CA PHE A 69 20.90 10.86 -4.53
C PHE A 69 19.59 11.18 -3.80
N HIS A 70 18.62 10.26 -3.82
CA HIS A 70 17.39 10.45 -3.07
C HIS A 70 17.62 10.42 -1.54
N SER A 71 18.45 9.53 -1.01
CA SER A 71 18.76 9.48 0.43
C SER A 71 19.43 10.77 0.89
N ASN A 72 20.50 11.19 0.22
CA ASN A 72 21.23 12.40 0.56
C ASN A 72 20.35 13.65 0.45
N LYS A 73 19.43 13.68 -0.53
CA LYS A 73 18.45 14.75 -0.63
C LYS A 73 17.52 14.80 0.59
N TRP A 74 17.09 13.65 1.11
CA TRP A 74 16.23 13.60 2.28
C TRP A 74 16.97 13.98 3.55
N ASP A 75 18.17 13.46 3.74
CA ASP A 75 19.00 13.78 4.90
C ASP A 75 19.32 15.28 4.93
N SER A 76 19.62 15.89 3.78
CA SER A 76 19.80 17.34 3.65
C SER A 76 18.53 18.16 3.92
N LEU A 77 17.35 17.64 3.56
CA LEU A 77 16.08 18.31 3.90
C LEU A 77 15.74 18.17 5.38
N GLU A 78 16.04 17.01 5.96
CA GLU A 78 15.85 16.72 7.38
C GLU A 78 16.77 17.59 8.25
N GLU A 79 18.03 17.77 7.85
CA GLU A 79 18.97 18.68 8.52
C GLU A 79 18.48 20.14 8.46
N ARG A 80 17.98 20.59 7.30
CA ARG A 80 17.54 21.98 7.10
C ARG A 80 16.19 22.30 7.74
N PHE A 81 15.23 21.38 7.69
CA PHE A 81 13.83 21.66 8.05
C PHE A 81 13.27 20.73 9.13
N GLY A 82 14.02 19.75 9.62
CA GLY A 82 13.52 18.71 10.53
C GLY A 82 13.00 19.26 11.85
N THR A 83 13.65 20.26 12.42
CA THR A 83 13.18 20.94 13.64
C THR A 83 11.87 21.67 13.37
N THR A 84 11.82 22.48 12.32
CA THR A 84 10.61 23.24 11.92
C THR A 84 9.43 22.33 11.58
N VAL A 85 9.66 21.21 10.88
CA VAL A 85 8.62 20.21 10.61
C VAL A 85 8.08 19.61 11.91
N THR A 86 8.95 19.38 12.89
CA THR A 86 8.55 18.83 14.19
C THR A 86 7.69 19.82 14.97
N SER A 87 8.09 21.10 15.02
CA SER A 87 7.28 22.18 15.60
C SER A 87 5.92 22.31 14.90
N LEU A 88 5.91 22.31 13.56
CA LEU A 88 4.69 22.41 12.77
C LEU A 88 3.73 21.21 12.97
N GLN A 89 4.27 20.00 13.22
CA GLN A 89 3.46 18.83 13.59
C GLN A 89 2.89 18.92 15.01
N GLN A 90 3.56 19.60 15.93
CA GLN A 90 3.04 19.84 17.28
C GLN A 90 1.95 20.92 17.28
N GLU A 91 2.14 21.99 16.49
CA GLU A 91 1.20 23.11 16.39
C GLU A 91 -0.09 22.78 15.65
N ILE A 92 -0.02 21.98 14.58
CA ILE A 92 -1.15 21.77 13.67
C ILE A 92 -1.59 20.29 13.68
N PRO A 93 -2.78 19.96 14.23
CA PRO A 93 -3.29 18.59 14.26
C PRO A 93 -3.37 17.91 12.89
N SER A 94 -3.71 18.64 11.82
CA SER A 94 -3.78 18.08 10.46
C SER A 94 -2.40 17.71 9.91
N ALA A 95 -1.33 18.40 10.32
CA ALA A 95 0.05 18.08 9.95
C ALA A 95 0.53 16.76 10.58
N GLN A 96 -0.01 16.35 11.73
CA GLN A 96 0.34 15.07 12.38
C GLN A 96 -0.04 13.86 11.52
N SER A 97 -1.13 13.98 10.75
CA SER A 97 -1.60 12.92 9.86
C SER A 97 -0.72 12.73 8.62
N LEU A 98 0.09 13.73 8.27
CA LEU A 98 0.95 13.71 7.10
C LEU A 98 2.27 13.01 7.40
N LYS A 99 2.72 12.20 6.44
CA LYS A 99 4.05 11.61 6.49
C LYS A 99 5.11 12.71 6.50
N ARG A 100 6.13 12.59 7.36
CA ARG A 100 7.25 13.54 7.50
C ARG A 100 7.89 13.94 6.16
N ILE A 101 8.13 12.96 5.29
CA ILE A 101 8.65 13.15 3.93
C ILE A 101 7.80 14.14 3.10
N ARG A 102 6.48 14.12 3.29
CA ARG A 102 5.56 15.01 2.56
C ARG A 102 5.64 16.44 3.10
N LEU A 103 5.82 16.61 4.41
CA LEU A 103 6.03 17.91 5.04
C LEU A 103 7.38 18.52 4.62
N LEU A 104 8.46 17.73 4.61
CA LEU A 104 9.77 18.19 4.11
C LEU A 104 9.70 18.67 2.65
N ARG A 105 8.95 17.97 1.78
CA ARG A 105 8.71 18.44 0.40
C ARG A 105 7.90 19.74 0.35
N LEU A 106 6.95 19.93 1.25
CA LEU A 106 6.20 21.19 1.31
C LEU A 106 7.11 22.32 1.79
N MET A 107 7.93 22.09 2.82
CA MET A 107 8.95 23.03 3.27
C MET A 107 9.90 23.40 2.13
N GLU A 108 10.44 22.42 1.39
CA GLU A 108 11.28 22.66 0.21
C GLU A 108 10.54 23.51 -0.83
N ARG A 109 9.28 23.17 -1.13
CA ARG A 109 8.46 23.87 -2.14
C ARG A 109 8.19 25.33 -1.78
N PHE A 110 8.00 25.62 -0.50
CA PHE A 110 7.77 26.96 0.02
C PHE A 110 9.07 27.61 0.54
N SER A 111 10.24 27.09 0.14
CA SER A 111 11.56 27.63 0.52
C SER A 111 11.77 27.81 2.03
N GLY A 112 11.12 26.99 2.85
CA GLY A 112 11.18 27.06 4.30
C GLY A 112 10.16 28.01 4.95
N ASP A 113 9.30 28.69 4.18
CA ASP A 113 8.26 29.56 4.72
C ASP A 113 7.16 28.76 5.42
N VAL A 114 7.18 28.81 6.75
CA VAL A 114 6.26 28.09 7.64
C VAL A 114 4.83 28.59 7.48
N GLU A 115 4.61 29.89 7.28
CA GLU A 115 3.26 30.46 7.14
C GLU A 115 2.63 30.07 5.81
N ALA A 116 3.42 30.04 4.73
CA ALA A 116 2.95 29.53 3.45
C ALA A 116 2.57 28.04 3.54
N VAL A 117 3.35 27.23 4.25
CA VAL A 117 3.02 25.81 4.51
C VAL A 117 1.76 25.68 5.36
N ARG A 118 1.62 26.46 6.44
CA ARG A 118 0.42 26.48 7.30
C ARG A 118 -0.84 26.82 6.51
N LYS A 119 -0.81 27.90 5.73
CA LYS A 119 -1.93 28.34 4.88
C LYS A 119 -2.29 27.28 3.82
N PHE A 120 -1.28 26.60 3.25
CA PHE A 120 -1.53 25.50 2.32
C PHE A 120 -2.20 24.30 2.99
N LEU A 121 -1.73 23.89 4.17
CA LEU A 121 -2.30 22.77 4.92
C LEU A 121 -3.73 23.06 5.35
N GLN A 122 -3.99 24.27 5.85
CA GLN A 122 -5.34 24.71 6.20
C GLN A 122 -6.27 24.65 4.98
N LYS A 123 -5.84 25.15 3.82
CA LYS A 123 -6.63 25.07 2.58
C LYS A 123 -6.89 23.64 2.11
N VAL A 124 -5.96 22.71 2.37
CA VAL A 124 -6.16 21.28 2.07
C VAL A 124 -7.16 20.67 3.04
N GLU A 125 -7.07 21.01 4.32
CA GLU A 125 -7.99 20.55 5.36
C GLU A 125 -9.41 21.05 5.13
N GLU A 126 -9.59 22.35 4.83
CA GLU A 126 -10.88 22.92 4.43
C GLU A 126 -11.47 22.18 3.22
N ARG A 127 -10.66 21.95 2.18
CA ARG A 127 -11.09 21.21 1.00
C ARG A 127 -11.40 19.75 1.31
N ASP A 128 -10.61 19.10 2.15
CA ASP A 128 -10.86 17.73 2.57
C ASP A 128 -12.12 17.65 3.45
N HIS A 129 -12.44 18.65 4.28
CA HIS A 129 -13.68 18.66 5.05
C HIS A 129 -14.91 18.89 4.18
N GLU A 130 -14.87 19.91 3.32
CA GLU A 130 -15.95 20.21 2.37
C GLU A 130 -16.18 19.04 1.41
N VAL A 131 -15.11 18.56 0.77
CA VAL A 131 -15.22 17.51 -0.23
C VAL A 131 -15.57 16.19 0.44
N ASN A 132 -14.99 15.80 1.58
CA ASN A 132 -15.10 14.42 2.11
C ASN A 132 -16.39 14.10 2.88
N ALA A 133 -17.05 15.09 3.44
CA ALA A 133 -18.42 14.90 3.91
C ALA A 133 -19.36 14.78 2.69
N ASP A 134 -19.26 15.74 1.78
CA ASP A 134 -20.21 15.90 0.67
C ASP A 134 -20.04 14.85 -0.44
N TRP A 135 -18.82 14.47 -0.82
CA TRP A 135 -18.60 13.45 -1.86
C TRP A 135 -19.07 12.07 -1.42
N ARG A 136 -18.99 11.75 -0.12
CA ARG A 136 -19.40 10.43 0.40
C ARG A 136 -20.91 10.31 0.46
N THR A 137 -21.59 11.34 0.97
CA THR A 137 -23.05 11.41 0.97
C THR A 137 -23.57 11.47 -0.46
N SER A 138 -23.01 12.35 -1.31
CA SER A 138 -23.38 12.46 -2.73
C SER A 138 -23.16 11.16 -3.50
N LEU A 139 -22.07 10.41 -3.25
CA LEU A 139 -21.89 9.10 -3.89
C LEU A 139 -22.87 8.05 -3.39
N HIS A 140 -23.26 8.09 -2.13
CA HIS A 140 -24.25 7.17 -1.58
C HIS A 140 -25.64 7.49 -2.14
N GLU A 141 -26.04 8.76 -2.11
CA GLU A 141 -27.29 9.26 -2.69
C GLU A 141 -27.36 8.92 -4.17
N ARG A 142 -26.35 9.27 -4.96
CA ARG A 142 -26.28 8.90 -6.39
C ARG A 142 -26.36 7.39 -6.60
N ARG A 143 -25.79 6.59 -5.70
CA ARG A 143 -25.89 5.12 -5.80
C ARG A 143 -27.33 4.65 -5.57
N GLU A 144 -28.01 5.17 -4.57
CA GLU A 144 -29.40 4.83 -4.28
C GLU A 144 -30.35 5.36 -5.38
N GLU A 145 -30.10 6.55 -5.92
CA GLU A 145 -30.78 7.07 -7.11
C GLU A 145 -30.61 6.15 -8.31
N LEU A 146 -29.39 5.71 -8.60
CA LEU A 146 -29.13 4.78 -9.71
C LEU A 146 -29.77 3.41 -9.47
N LYS A 147 -29.80 2.92 -8.24
CA LYS A 147 -30.51 1.68 -7.90
C LYS A 147 -32.01 1.81 -8.14
N SER A 148 -32.60 2.94 -7.73
CA SER A 148 -34.01 3.23 -7.96
C SER A 148 -34.31 3.35 -9.45
N LYS A 149 -33.51 4.14 -10.17
CA LYS A 149 -33.63 4.36 -11.62
C LYS A 149 -33.52 3.08 -12.46
N TYR A 150 -32.65 2.16 -12.05
CA TYR A 150 -32.39 0.91 -12.77
C TYR A 150 -32.91 -0.34 -12.04
N ALA A 151 -33.93 -0.22 -11.20
CA ALA A 151 -34.41 -1.31 -10.36
C ALA A 151 -34.82 -2.55 -11.17
N THR A 152 -35.56 -2.37 -12.27
CA THR A 152 -35.97 -3.46 -13.17
C THR A 152 -34.78 -4.14 -13.84
N GLN A 153 -33.84 -3.35 -14.35
CA GLN A 153 -32.61 -3.84 -15.00
C GLN A 153 -31.73 -4.61 -14.01
N LEU A 154 -31.67 -4.18 -12.75
CA LEU A 154 -30.95 -4.91 -11.71
C LEU A 154 -31.61 -6.26 -11.39
N ALA A 155 -32.95 -6.34 -11.41
CA ALA A 155 -33.64 -7.61 -11.27
C ALA A 155 -33.30 -8.58 -12.42
N GLU A 156 -33.30 -8.10 -13.66
CA GLU A 156 -32.90 -8.89 -14.84
C GLU A 156 -31.44 -9.36 -14.76
N LEU A 157 -30.51 -8.48 -14.36
CA LEU A 157 -29.11 -8.86 -14.13
C LEU A 157 -28.95 -9.90 -13.02
N THR A 158 -29.77 -9.82 -11.97
CA THR A 158 -29.79 -10.80 -10.88
C THR A 158 -30.27 -12.16 -11.38
N GLN A 159 -31.31 -12.19 -12.22
CA GLN A 159 -31.78 -13.41 -12.88
C GLN A 159 -30.71 -14.02 -13.81
N ALA A 160 -29.91 -13.18 -14.47
CA ALA A 160 -28.75 -13.60 -15.26
C ALA A 160 -27.54 -14.05 -14.41
N GLY A 161 -27.66 -14.09 -13.07
CA GLY A 161 -26.60 -14.53 -12.15
C GLY A 161 -25.47 -13.52 -11.97
N ILE A 162 -25.70 -12.23 -12.29
CA ILE A 162 -24.72 -11.16 -12.10
C ILE A 162 -24.90 -10.54 -10.72
N ASN A 163 -23.78 -10.35 -10.01
CA ASN A 163 -23.79 -9.68 -8.71
C ASN A 163 -24.09 -8.17 -8.87
N VAL A 164 -25.30 -7.78 -8.48
CA VAL A 164 -25.80 -6.40 -8.54
C VAL A 164 -25.29 -5.48 -7.43
N ASP A 165 -24.79 -6.04 -6.32
CA ASP A 165 -24.23 -5.25 -5.21
C ASP A 165 -22.88 -4.62 -5.55
N CYS A 166 -22.21 -5.09 -6.60
CA CYS A 166 -20.97 -4.48 -7.07
C CYS A 166 -21.22 -3.06 -7.55
N ARG A 167 -20.43 -2.09 -7.03
CA ARG A 167 -20.38 -0.71 -7.54
C ARG A 167 -20.14 -0.64 -9.05
N CYS A 168 -19.45 -1.63 -9.59
CA CYS A 168 -19.17 -1.75 -11.02
C CYS A 168 -20.43 -1.99 -11.88
N THR A 169 -21.44 -2.69 -11.35
CA THR A 169 -22.65 -3.05 -12.09
C THR A 169 -23.51 -1.82 -12.36
N LEU A 170 -23.77 -0.99 -11.34
CA LEU A 170 -24.48 0.28 -11.48
C LEU A 170 -23.78 1.24 -12.44
N TRP A 171 -22.44 1.34 -12.36
CA TRP A 171 -21.67 2.18 -13.27
C TRP A 171 -21.75 1.70 -14.73
N GLN A 172 -21.78 0.38 -14.96
CA GLN A 172 -21.99 -0.15 -16.32
C GLN A 172 -23.41 0.10 -16.81
N LEU A 173 -24.43 -0.03 -15.97
CA LEU A 173 -25.80 0.30 -16.35
C LEU A 173 -25.90 1.77 -16.75
N GLU A 174 -25.38 2.69 -15.92
CA GLU A 174 -25.36 4.12 -16.25
C GLU A 174 -24.60 4.40 -17.56
N LYS A 175 -23.41 3.80 -17.74
CA LYS A 175 -22.59 3.97 -18.95
C LYS A 175 -23.24 3.44 -20.22
N ASN A 176 -24.00 2.35 -20.13
CA ASN A 176 -24.70 1.75 -21.25
C ASN A 176 -26.19 2.14 -21.26
N GLN A 177 -26.57 3.23 -20.59
CA GLN A 177 -27.93 3.79 -20.60
C GLN A 177 -29.04 2.80 -20.17
N GLY A 178 -28.71 1.83 -19.32
CA GLY A 178 -29.63 0.79 -18.87
C GLY A 178 -29.75 -0.41 -19.81
N ASP A 179 -28.91 -0.54 -20.84
CA ASP A 179 -28.87 -1.71 -21.72
C ASP A 179 -28.34 -2.94 -20.95
N VAL A 180 -29.28 -3.79 -20.52
CA VAL A 180 -29.01 -5.00 -19.74
C VAL A 180 -28.17 -5.99 -20.52
N ASN A 181 -28.48 -6.24 -21.79
CA ASN A 181 -27.80 -7.23 -22.62
C ASN A 181 -26.31 -6.88 -22.78
N LYS A 182 -26.01 -5.60 -23.03
CA LYS A 182 -24.62 -5.14 -23.13
C LYS A 182 -23.86 -5.20 -21.81
N VAL A 183 -24.55 -5.00 -20.69
CA VAL A 183 -23.94 -5.19 -19.36
C VAL A 183 -23.67 -6.67 -19.10
N ILE A 184 -24.62 -7.56 -19.43
CA ILE A 184 -24.46 -9.01 -19.34
C ILE A 184 -23.25 -9.45 -20.15
N GLU A 185 -23.20 -9.11 -21.44
CA GLU A 185 -22.11 -9.47 -22.34
C GLU A 185 -20.74 -9.03 -21.76
N LYS A 186 -20.62 -7.78 -21.30
CA LYS A 186 -19.37 -7.28 -20.70
C LYS A 186 -18.97 -8.00 -19.42
N MET A 187 -19.94 -8.35 -18.57
CA MET A 187 -19.66 -9.01 -17.30
C MET A 187 -19.35 -10.50 -17.50
N SER A 188 -20.06 -11.16 -18.42
CA SER A 188 -19.79 -12.54 -18.86
C SER A 188 -18.44 -12.64 -19.54
N HIS A 189 -18.11 -11.77 -20.49
CA HIS A 189 -16.82 -11.76 -21.17
C HIS A 189 -15.64 -11.62 -20.18
N ARG A 190 -15.79 -10.78 -19.14
CA ARG A 190 -14.77 -10.68 -18.08
C ARG A 190 -14.64 -11.97 -17.27
N ARG A 191 -15.74 -12.67 -17.02
CA ARG A 191 -15.76 -13.94 -16.28
C ARG A 191 -15.15 -15.05 -17.12
N GLU A 192 -15.52 -15.15 -18.39
CA GLU A 192 -14.98 -16.09 -19.37
C GLU A 192 -13.48 -15.88 -19.56
N LYS A 193 -13.04 -14.65 -19.82
CA LYS A 193 -11.61 -14.33 -19.93
C LYS A 193 -10.84 -14.74 -18.67
N LEU A 194 -11.39 -14.53 -17.48
CA LEU A 194 -10.75 -14.98 -16.24
C LEU A 194 -10.70 -16.51 -16.15
N ALA A 195 -11.75 -17.21 -16.53
CA ALA A 195 -11.78 -18.67 -16.56
C ALA A 195 -10.76 -19.23 -17.58
N GLU A 196 -10.63 -18.61 -18.75
CA GLU A 196 -9.61 -18.95 -19.75
C GLU A 196 -8.20 -18.73 -19.23
N LEU A 197 -7.94 -17.64 -18.50
CA LEU A 197 -6.62 -17.40 -17.90
C LEU A 197 -6.33 -18.41 -16.78
N ASP A 198 -7.33 -18.75 -15.96
CA ASP A 198 -7.21 -19.74 -14.89
C ASP A 198 -6.90 -21.14 -15.47
N THR A 199 -7.51 -21.51 -16.61
CA THR A 199 -7.19 -22.79 -17.29
C THR A 199 -5.83 -22.74 -18.01
N LYS A 200 -5.55 -21.65 -18.75
CA LYS A 200 -4.29 -21.47 -19.49
C LYS A 200 -3.06 -21.53 -18.58
N TYR A 201 -3.17 -20.96 -17.38
CA TYR A 201 -2.05 -20.90 -16.43
C TYR A 201 -2.22 -21.82 -15.22
N ALA A 202 -3.05 -22.87 -15.31
CA ALA A 202 -3.35 -23.76 -14.20
C ALA A 202 -2.09 -24.40 -13.59
N SER A 203 -1.16 -24.88 -14.43
CA SER A 203 0.09 -25.50 -14.00
C SER A 203 1.02 -24.50 -13.29
N GLN A 204 1.12 -23.28 -13.80
CA GLN A 204 1.94 -22.21 -13.21
C GLN A 204 1.36 -21.74 -11.87
N ILE A 205 0.03 -21.68 -11.76
CA ILE A 205 -0.66 -21.39 -10.50
C ILE A 205 -0.38 -22.48 -9.48
N ALA A 206 -0.44 -23.76 -9.87
CA ALA A 206 -0.13 -24.89 -9.00
C ALA A 206 1.34 -24.88 -8.55
N GLN A 207 2.28 -24.56 -9.45
CA GLN A 207 3.70 -24.42 -9.12
C GLN A 207 3.93 -23.29 -8.11
N LEU A 208 3.35 -22.11 -8.32
CA LEU A 208 3.44 -21.00 -7.38
C LEU A 208 2.85 -21.34 -6.00
N ALA A 209 1.77 -22.12 -5.97
CA ALA A 209 1.19 -22.61 -4.71
C ALA A 209 2.13 -23.59 -4.00
N ALA A 210 2.75 -24.52 -4.74
CA ALA A 210 3.74 -25.46 -4.20
C ALA A 210 4.99 -24.73 -3.65
N ASP A 211 5.39 -23.63 -4.29
CA ASP A 211 6.47 -22.74 -3.83
C ASP A 211 6.07 -21.87 -2.63
N GLY A 212 4.87 -22.04 -2.06
CA GLY A 212 4.37 -21.28 -0.90
C GLY A 212 3.95 -19.85 -1.21
N ILE A 213 3.76 -19.50 -2.49
CA ILE A 213 3.37 -18.16 -2.91
C ILE A 213 1.85 -18.07 -3.01
N GLU A 214 1.22 -17.79 -1.87
CA GLU A 214 -0.23 -17.58 -1.81
C GLU A 214 -0.61 -16.12 -2.10
N ILE A 215 -1.25 -15.88 -3.25
CA ILE A 215 -2.00 -14.64 -3.51
C ILE A 215 -3.47 -14.90 -3.19
N LYS A 216 -4.01 -14.18 -2.19
CA LYS A 216 -5.42 -14.31 -1.77
C LYS A 216 -6.43 -14.11 -2.90
N ASN A 217 -6.09 -13.31 -3.92
CA ASN A 217 -6.93 -13.06 -5.07
C ASN A 217 -6.38 -13.77 -6.31
N LYS A 218 -6.96 -14.92 -6.66
CA LYS A 218 -6.59 -15.72 -7.84
C LYS A 218 -6.64 -14.92 -9.14
N ARG A 219 -7.61 -13.99 -9.28
CA ARG A 219 -7.72 -13.12 -10.47
C ARG A 219 -6.49 -12.23 -10.66
N CYS A 220 -5.93 -11.73 -9.56
CA CYS A 220 -4.70 -10.94 -9.63
C CYS A 220 -3.51 -11.80 -10.05
N LEU A 221 -3.47 -13.05 -9.59
CA LEU A 221 -2.40 -13.99 -9.96
C LEU A 221 -2.46 -14.34 -11.46
N ALA A 222 -3.64 -14.70 -11.96
CA ALA A 222 -3.86 -15.01 -13.37
C ALA A 222 -3.46 -13.85 -14.30
N HIS A 223 -3.80 -12.60 -13.94
CA HIS A 223 -3.36 -11.42 -14.71
C HIS A 223 -1.86 -11.12 -14.58
N LEU A 224 -1.22 -11.43 -13.44
CA LEU A 224 0.23 -11.29 -13.31
C LEU A 224 0.95 -12.28 -14.22
N LEU A 225 0.43 -13.51 -14.30
CA LEU A 225 0.93 -14.53 -15.23
C LEU A 225 0.69 -14.11 -16.68
N GLU A 226 -0.49 -13.57 -17.01
CA GLU A 226 -0.77 -13.02 -18.36
C GLU A 226 0.22 -11.92 -18.74
N LYS A 227 0.55 -11.00 -17.82
CA LYS A 227 1.52 -9.91 -18.07
C LYS A 227 2.98 -10.37 -18.14
N ALA A 228 3.30 -11.51 -17.56
CA ALA A 228 4.63 -12.08 -17.56
C ALA A 228 4.75 -13.23 -18.57
N ASP A 229 3.80 -13.35 -19.52
CA ASP A 229 3.76 -14.40 -20.54
C ASP A 229 3.86 -15.82 -19.95
N GLY A 230 3.29 -16.03 -18.76
CA GLY A 230 3.32 -17.29 -18.02
C GLY A 230 4.65 -17.59 -17.32
N GLN A 231 5.62 -16.67 -17.31
CA GLN A 231 6.91 -16.86 -16.64
C GLN A 231 6.78 -16.77 -15.12
N VAL A 232 6.85 -17.94 -14.47
CA VAL A 232 6.67 -18.09 -13.02
C VAL A 232 7.70 -17.26 -12.24
N ASP A 233 8.98 -17.29 -12.61
CA ASP A 233 10.03 -16.62 -11.85
C ASP A 233 9.92 -15.09 -11.89
N VAL A 234 9.49 -14.52 -13.03
CA VAL A 234 9.19 -13.08 -13.12
C VAL A 234 8.05 -12.71 -12.16
N VAL A 235 7.01 -13.53 -12.09
CA VAL A 235 5.89 -13.34 -11.15
C VAL A 235 6.38 -13.44 -9.70
N LYS A 236 7.24 -14.42 -9.37
CA LYS A 236 7.86 -14.52 -8.02
C LYS A 236 8.62 -13.23 -7.67
N GLN A 237 9.48 -12.76 -8.57
CA GLN A 237 10.25 -11.54 -8.37
C GLN A 237 9.35 -10.31 -8.18
N LEU A 238 8.25 -10.19 -8.93
CA LEU A 238 7.28 -9.11 -8.80
C LEU A 238 6.57 -9.15 -7.44
N ILE A 239 6.16 -10.34 -6.99
CA ILE A 239 5.49 -10.53 -5.70
C ILE A 239 6.44 -10.18 -4.54
N ILE A 240 7.69 -10.63 -4.61
CA ILE A 240 8.72 -10.30 -3.60
C ILE A 240 8.95 -8.78 -3.58
N LYS A 241 9.16 -8.14 -4.74
CA LYS A 241 9.29 -6.67 -4.83
C LYS A 241 8.09 -5.96 -4.22
N TRP A 242 6.87 -6.47 -4.45
CA TRP A 242 5.66 -5.87 -3.90
C TRP A 242 5.53 -6.07 -2.38
N LYS A 243 5.89 -7.26 -1.88
CA LYS A 243 5.94 -7.56 -0.43
C LYS A 243 6.99 -6.68 0.26
N ASP A 244 8.19 -6.56 -0.30
CA ASP A 244 9.26 -5.70 0.21
C ASP A 244 8.87 -4.22 0.18
N GLY A 245 8.20 -3.77 -0.89
CA GLY A 245 7.70 -2.40 -1.01
C GLY A 245 6.61 -2.10 0.03
N LYS A 246 5.73 -3.07 0.33
CA LYS A 246 4.74 -2.95 1.42
C LYS A 246 5.39 -3.01 2.79
N GLY A 247 6.39 -3.87 2.98
CA GLY A 247 7.19 -3.99 4.21
C GLY A 247 7.87 -2.68 4.53
N LYS A 248 8.60 -2.09 3.58
CA LYS A 248 9.22 -0.76 3.74
C LYS A 248 8.19 0.33 4.02
N ASN A 249 7.02 0.30 3.38
CA ASN A 249 5.94 1.25 3.71
C ASN A 249 5.34 1.03 5.11
N ARG A 250 5.27 -0.22 5.60
CA ARG A 250 4.79 -0.54 6.95
C ARG A 250 5.83 -0.22 8.02
N GLU A 251 7.09 -0.56 7.77
CA GLU A 251 8.22 -0.28 8.66
C GLU A 251 8.46 1.23 8.75
N TYR A 252 8.43 1.94 7.62
CA TYR A 252 8.39 3.40 7.61
C TYR A 252 7.23 3.95 8.45
N ARG A 253 6.01 3.40 8.29
CA ARG A 253 4.87 3.79 9.13
C ARG A 253 5.09 3.46 10.61
N HIS A 254 5.75 2.35 10.96
CA HIS A 254 6.00 1.97 12.36
C HIS A 254 7.08 2.81 13.01
N ARG A 255 8.21 3.06 12.34
CA ARG A 255 9.28 3.93 12.84
C ARG A 255 8.77 5.35 13.11
N HIS A 256 7.84 5.85 12.29
CA HIS A 256 7.24 7.17 12.49
C HIS A 256 5.94 7.17 13.31
N ARG A 257 5.49 6.00 13.80
CA ARG A 257 4.32 5.90 14.70
C ARG A 257 4.71 5.75 16.17
N ASN A 258 5.94 5.31 16.45
CA ASN A 258 6.45 5.10 17.80
C ASN A 258 7.35 6.23 18.33
N ILE A 259 7.44 7.36 17.61
CA ILE A 259 7.94 8.59 18.22
C ILE A 259 6.77 9.18 19.02
N SER A 260 6.44 8.52 20.14
CA SER A 260 5.65 9.17 21.18
C SER A 260 6.58 10.14 21.90
N PRO A 261 6.17 11.40 22.11
CA PRO A 261 6.90 12.32 22.96
C PRO A 261 6.67 11.90 24.41
N SER A 262 7.48 10.97 24.91
CA SER A 262 7.67 10.86 26.36
C SER A 262 8.64 11.96 26.77
N ASP A 263 8.20 12.74 27.76
CA ASP A 263 8.94 13.73 28.53
C ASP A 263 8.78 15.20 28.09
N THR A 264 7.55 15.70 28.18
CA THR A 264 7.32 17.07 28.65
C THR A 264 6.11 17.09 29.58
N THR A 265 6.42 17.10 30.87
CA THR A 265 5.52 17.42 31.98
C THR A 265 5.05 18.86 31.86
N THR A 266 3.79 19.12 31.47
CA THR A 266 3.07 20.36 31.88
C THR A 266 1.56 20.16 31.80
N GLN A 267 0.88 20.77 32.77
CA GLN A 267 -0.51 20.62 33.19
C GLN A 267 -1.58 20.98 32.15
N GLU A 268 -2.74 20.34 32.35
CA GLU A 268 -4.12 20.82 32.22
C GLU A 268 -4.44 21.89 31.16
N THR A 269 -5.30 21.53 30.22
CA THR A 269 -6.58 22.24 30.00
C THR A 269 -7.51 21.41 29.12
N HIS A 270 -8.78 21.39 29.51
CA HIS A 270 -9.88 20.74 28.81
C HIS A 270 -10.04 21.28 27.37
N GLY A 271 -10.02 20.39 26.38
CA GLY A 271 -10.28 20.72 24.99
C GLY A 271 -10.80 19.52 24.21
N VAL A 272 -12.08 19.53 23.92
CA VAL A 272 -12.84 18.50 23.19
C VAL A 272 -12.31 18.40 21.76
N ALA A 273 -11.45 17.41 21.45
CA ALA A 273 -10.94 17.23 20.08
C ALA A 273 -10.69 15.76 19.67
N SER A 274 -11.49 15.32 18.67
CA SER A 274 -11.25 14.23 17.72
C SER A 274 -11.23 12.77 18.23
N CYS A 275 -12.43 12.20 18.38
CA CYS A 275 -12.67 10.87 18.97
C CYS A 275 -12.44 9.64 18.05
N TRP A 276 -11.87 9.75 16.84
CA TRP A 276 -11.99 8.64 15.87
C TRP A 276 -10.70 8.25 15.16
N ARG A 277 -9.60 8.05 15.89
CA ARG A 277 -8.52 7.15 15.41
C ARG A 277 -7.47 6.67 16.40
N ASN A 278 -7.63 6.97 17.69
CA ASN A 278 -6.83 6.29 18.72
C ASN A 278 -7.50 4.96 19.03
N ARG A 279 -6.80 3.86 18.74
CA ARG A 279 -7.16 2.53 19.19
C ARG A 279 -6.98 2.55 20.71
N ARG A 280 -7.97 3.07 21.45
CA ARG A 280 -7.97 3.04 22.91
C ARG A 280 -7.81 1.57 23.28
N GLU A 281 -6.79 1.28 24.06
CA GLU A 281 -6.69 -0.01 24.73
C GLU A 281 -7.92 -0.09 25.63
N LEU A 282 -8.79 -1.06 25.34
CA LEU A 282 -9.96 -1.32 26.18
C LEU A 282 -9.41 -1.82 27.51
N SER A 283 -9.89 -1.25 28.62
CA SER A 283 -9.55 -1.77 29.94
C SER A 283 -10.11 -3.20 30.10
N SER A 284 -9.62 -3.95 31.08
CA SER A 284 -10.19 -5.26 31.41
C SER A 284 -11.69 -5.14 31.71
N ASP A 285 -12.09 -4.05 32.38
CA ASP A 285 -13.49 -3.79 32.75
C ASP A 285 -14.36 -3.48 31.52
N ASP A 286 -13.83 -2.72 30.56
CA ASP A 286 -14.52 -2.43 29.30
C ASP A 286 -14.83 -3.71 28.51
N ILE A 287 -13.91 -4.67 28.52
CA ILE A 287 -14.09 -5.97 27.85
C ILE A 287 -15.19 -6.77 28.56
N GLU A 288 -15.21 -6.78 29.89
CA GLU A 288 -16.21 -7.50 30.65
C GLU A 288 -17.60 -6.87 30.53
N ASN A 289 -17.70 -5.54 30.58
CA ASN A 289 -18.93 -4.79 30.31
C ASN A 289 -19.45 -5.07 28.89
N LEU A 290 -18.58 -5.15 27.89
CA LEU A 290 -18.98 -5.53 26.53
C LEU A 290 -19.51 -6.96 26.43
N LYS A 291 -18.95 -7.91 27.17
CA LYS A 291 -19.47 -9.29 27.21
C LYS A 291 -20.86 -9.30 27.84
N GLN A 292 -21.05 -8.63 28.97
CA GLN A 292 -22.34 -8.55 29.65
C GLN A 292 -23.41 -7.93 28.75
N LEU A 293 -23.10 -6.80 28.11
CA LEU A 293 -24.02 -6.13 27.19
C LEU A 293 -24.37 -6.99 25.96
N ARG A 294 -23.40 -7.76 25.44
CA ARG A 294 -23.66 -8.71 24.33
C ARG A 294 -24.53 -9.88 24.76
N SER A 295 -24.30 -10.42 25.95
CA SER A 295 -25.15 -11.46 26.54
C SER A 295 -26.58 -10.95 26.79
N ALA A 296 -26.75 -9.66 27.03
CA ALA A 296 -28.05 -8.99 27.14
C ALA A 296 -28.68 -8.62 25.78
N GLY A 297 -28.10 -9.04 24.65
CA GLY A 297 -28.64 -8.81 23.30
C GLY A 297 -28.26 -7.46 22.67
N VAL A 298 -27.36 -6.68 23.28
CA VAL A 298 -26.89 -5.42 22.68
C VAL A 298 -25.88 -5.72 21.58
N HIS A 299 -26.25 -5.40 20.34
CA HIS A 299 -25.42 -5.59 19.16
C HIS A 299 -24.98 -4.25 18.56
N GLY A 300 -23.76 -4.20 18.03
CA GLY A 300 -23.21 -2.98 17.45
C GLY A 300 -21.70 -2.86 17.58
N HIS A 301 -21.19 -1.69 17.22
CA HIS A 301 -19.76 -1.40 17.28
C HIS A 301 -19.30 -1.28 18.75
N PRO A 302 -18.31 -2.06 19.22
CA PRO A 302 -17.91 -2.12 20.63
C PRO A 302 -17.65 -0.75 21.27
N MET A 303 -16.95 0.15 20.57
CA MET A 303 -16.67 1.50 21.08
C MET A 303 -17.92 2.37 21.26
N LYS A 304 -18.95 2.20 20.41
CA LYS A 304 -20.20 2.97 20.55
C LYS A 304 -21.01 2.45 21.73
N ILE A 305 -21.06 1.14 21.89
CA ILE A 305 -21.72 0.48 23.02
C ILE A 305 -21.10 0.96 24.34
N LEU A 306 -19.76 0.93 24.43
CA LEU A 306 -19.06 1.40 25.63
C LEU A 306 -19.20 2.89 25.88
N ALA A 307 -19.16 3.72 24.83
CA ALA A 307 -19.36 5.16 24.98
C ALA A 307 -20.75 5.46 25.59
N MET A 308 -21.80 4.84 25.05
CA MET A 308 -23.17 4.98 25.59
C MET A 308 -23.28 4.41 27.01
N TYR A 309 -22.67 3.25 27.27
CA TYR A 309 -22.66 2.64 28.60
C TYR A 309 -22.01 3.56 29.66
N HIS A 310 -20.85 4.14 29.35
CA HIS A 310 -20.16 5.08 30.22
C HIS A 310 -20.90 6.41 30.36
N GLU A 311 -21.60 6.87 29.31
CA GLU A 311 -22.48 8.03 29.40
C GLU A 311 -23.66 7.79 30.35
N CYS A 312 -24.32 6.64 30.25
CA CYS A 312 -25.41 6.26 31.15
C CYS A 312 -24.95 6.15 32.62
N ASN A 313 -23.77 5.56 32.86
CA ASN A 313 -23.25 5.39 34.22
C ASN A 313 -22.76 6.70 34.88
N LYS A 314 -22.56 7.78 34.12
CA LYS A 314 -22.17 9.09 34.68
C LYS A 314 -23.33 9.84 35.34
N PHE A 315 -24.57 9.43 35.08
CA PHE A 315 -25.78 10.09 35.60
C PHE A 315 -26.42 9.34 36.79
N HIS A 316 -25.73 8.34 37.34
CA HIS A 316 -26.12 7.61 38.54
C HIS A 316 -25.14 7.85 39.69
#